data_AF-A0A892I9I9-F1
#
_entry.id   AF-A0A892I9I9-F1
#
_cell.length_a   1.000
_cell.length_b   1.000
_cell.length_c   1.000
_cell.angle_alpha   90.00
_cell.angle_beta   90.00
_cell.angle_gamma   90.00
#
_symmetry.space_group_name_H-M   'P 1'
#
loop_
_entity.id
_entity.type
_entity.pdbx_description
1 polymer ?
#
loop_
_entity_poly.entity_id
_entity_poly.type
_entity_poly.pdbx_seq_one_letter_code
_entity_poly.pdbx_strand_id
1 'polypeptide(L)'
;MLRKMLLATFVAFFVGAYGAYASTSVGRPLTAAEKSDLRHMFDSLHGKKGLINLADPVNERAYYRLLEQHGLTPQNRPQFFAALQRTKRQQAATLAAGKALDDNACTGAVVNQLQHVYDLVGVDANGDFTNVNVDGLDSIYKGADSYVDTLDVYDSDGDPIASGTAEPQGDDGKFRLFHTTEQVGPPNNPSGEPVRVGGTFTYIKDGASTGPCGFDLAKIHGVPKAIAPGAPQYVNNTPQTAASGVIICLNRSNSDGTGSTCDYGPMYDPHVANSDTHVLTPISGSVTYYDPLADGTSWQDSDTTDYPTLYVIPRGIGGGCKLSLIDNNNYADFWSHFQVSQDRKTLTYKWDKADFGLLCYQLVGPYATWDFIMTFFVKTKSGNSTYNVQAVITSNNQGNNIANSVAQIYPLQFQYGCILKGTLITMADGSRKKIELVRSGDVVRSKGGQNLRVKHTVIGTDSELVHIVDQRGGSLFVTPAHPIPTARGMLEARQLRRGDTIYTLAGSTTVREAKAEVRKPGVQVYNLDLEQTDGKPLAMPQDRVFYAAGVLVGDNEMQAVLGRKALENH
;
A
#
# COMPACT_ATOMS: atom_id res chain seq x y z
N MET A 1 67.23 12.02 47.33
CA MET A 1 66.23 11.52 48.30
C MET A 1 64.85 11.62 47.65
N LEU A 2 64.16 10.47 47.52
CA LEU A 2 62.72 10.23 47.23
C LEU A 2 62.03 11.13 46.18
N ARG A 3 61.56 10.69 44.99
CA ARG A 3 60.80 9.50 44.56
C ARG A 3 59.48 9.24 45.33
N LYS A 4 58.38 9.17 44.56
CA LYS A 4 56.97 8.78 44.86
C LYS A 4 56.10 9.97 45.30
N MET A 5 54.90 10.24 44.75
CA MET A 5 53.85 9.35 44.24
C MET A 5 53.20 9.88 42.94
N LEU A 6 53.07 9.00 41.95
CA LEU A 6 52.04 9.07 40.92
C LEU A 6 50.68 8.80 41.59
N LEU A 7 49.69 9.65 41.33
CA LEU A 7 48.28 9.30 41.49
C LEU A 7 47.80 8.72 40.16
N ALA A 8 47.87 7.40 40.03
CA ALA A 8 47.23 6.67 38.95
C ALA A 8 45.75 6.55 39.27
N THR A 9 44.92 7.27 38.52
CA THR A 9 43.46 7.10 38.56
C THR A 9 43.14 5.73 37.98
N PHE A 10 42.74 4.80 38.84
CA PHE A 10 42.18 3.50 38.49
C PHE A 10 40.86 3.72 37.73
N VAL A 11 40.91 3.72 36.40
CA VAL A 11 39.72 3.44 35.59
C VAL A 11 39.56 1.93 35.65
N ALA A 12 38.70 1.47 36.56
CA ALA A 12 38.23 0.11 36.55
C ALA A 12 37.52 -0.14 35.22
N PHE A 13 38.17 -0.91 34.35
CA PHE A 13 37.54 -1.60 33.24
C PHE A 13 36.46 -2.52 33.81
N PHE A 14 35.22 -2.03 33.86
CA PHE A 14 34.06 -2.92 33.80
C PHE A 14 34.01 -3.46 32.37
N VAL A 15 34.75 -4.54 32.14
CA VAL A 15 34.40 -5.51 31.10
C VAL A 15 33.12 -6.19 31.60
N GLY A 16 32.00 -5.49 31.40
CA GLY A 16 30.69 -6.11 31.46
C GLY A 16 30.63 -7.10 30.30
N ALA A 17 30.54 -8.38 30.66
CA ALA A 17 30.40 -9.48 29.71
C ALA A 17 29.31 -9.13 28.68
N TYR A 18 29.71 -9.04 27.41
CA TYR A 18 28.80 -9.29 26.29
C TYR A 18 28.41 -10.77 26.36
N GLY A 19 27.52 -11.10 27.31
CA GLY A 19 26.73 -12.31 27.28
C GLY A 19 25.77 -12.19 26.11
N ALA A 20 25.75 -13.23 25.28
CA ALA A 20 24.79 -13.39 24.20
C ALA A 20 23.37 -13.05 24.68
N TYR A 21 22.76 -12.03 24.10
CA TYR A 21 21.30 -11.93 24.06
C TYR A 21 20.81 -12.99 23.07
N ALA A 22 20.76 -14.24 23.50
CA ALA A 22 19.76 -15.14 22.97
C ALA A 22 18.43 -14.64 23.55
N SER A 23 17.65 -13.93 22.74
CA SER A 23 16.23 -13.72 23.03
C SER A 23 15.58 -15.11 23.03
N THR A 24 15.44 -15.66 24.22
CA THR A 24 14.58 -16.80 24.53
C THR A 24 13.29 -16.15 25.05
N SER A 25 12.10 -16.45 24.55
CA SER A 25 11.62 -17.68 23.94
C SER A 25 10.31 -17.36 23.24
N VAL A 26 10.05 -18.00 22.09
CA VAL A 26 8.68 -18.39 21.72
C VAL A 26 8.02 -18.93 23.00
N GLY A 27 6.83 -18.43 23.38
CA GLY A 27 6.19 -18.79 24.65
C GLY A 27 6.18 -20.31 24.89
N ARG A 28 6.04 -20.77 26.16
CA ARG A 28 6.25 -22.18 26.55
C ARG A 28 5.76 -23.20 25.49
N PRO A 29 6.46 -24.34 25.31
CA PRO A 29 6.05 -25.36 24.35
C PRO A 29 4.56 -25.70 24.49
N LEU A 30 3.91 -25.88 23.34
CA LEU A 30 2.51 -26.24 23.28
C LEU A 30 2.35 -27.70 23.70
N THR A 31 1.38 -27.97 24.57
CA THR A 31 0.96 -29.34 24.87
C THR A 31 0.24 -29.95 23.65
N ALA A 32 0.15 -31.28 23.60
CA ALA A 32 -0.54 -31.97 22.51
C ALA A 32 -2.00 -31.53 22.34
N ALA A 33 -2.69 -31.21 23.45
CA ALA A 33 -4.04 -30.68 23.44
C ALA A 33 -4.09 -29.27 22.81
N GLU A 34 -3.18 -28.38 23.19
CA GLU A 34 -3.12 -27.02 22.64
C GLU A 34 -2.78 -27.02 21.14
N LYS A 35 -1.87 -27.90 20.70
CA LYS A 35 -1.60 -28.12 19.27
C LYS A 35 -2.84 -28.59 18.52
N SER A 36 -3.62 -29.49 19.13
CA SER A 36 -4.88 -29.96 18.55
C SER A 36 -5.91 -28.84 18.44
N ASP A 37 -5.99 -27.98 19.45
CA ASP A 37 -6.92 -26.85 19.48
C ASP A 37 -6.57 -25.81 18.42
N LEU A 38 -5.29 -25.46 18.26
CA LEU A 38 -4.81 -24.55 17.22
C LEU A 38 -5.09 -25.11 15.83
N ARG A 39 -4.83 -26.40 15.60
CA ARG A 39 -5.18 -27.06 14.33
C ARG A 39 -6.67 -26.97 14.06
N HIS A 40 -7.51 -27.30 15.04
CA HIS A 40 -8.97 -27.18 14.92
C HIS A 40 -9.40 -25.75 14.58
N MET A 41 -8.82 -24.74 15.24
CA MET A 41 -9.11 -23.34 14.98
C MET A 41 -8.81 -22.95 13.53
N PHE A 42 -7.61 -23.26 13.04
CA PHE A 42 -7.21 -22.95 11.66
C PHE A 42 -7.99 -23.76 10.62
N ASP A 43 -8.23 -25.05 10.87
CA ASP A 43 -9.03 -25.91 9.99
C ASP A 43 -10.52 -25.49 9.94
N SER A 44 -11.01 -24.78 10.97
CA SER A 44 -12.37 -24.24 11.02
C SER A 44 -12.57 -22.95 10.22
N LEU A 45 -11.49 -22.29 9.79
CA LEU A 45 -11.56 -21.07 8.99
C LEU A 45 -12.13 -21.39 7.61
N HIS A 46 -13.14 -20.64 7.17
CA HIS A 46 -13.68 -20.77 5.82
C HIS A 46 -12.57 -20.49 4.81
N GLY A 47 -12.27 -21.45 3.93
CA GLY A 47 -11.14 -21.35 3.00
C GLY A 47 -9.78 -21.12 3.68
N LYS A 48 -9.59 -21.56 4.94
CA LYS A 48 -8.37 -21.31 5.73
C LYS A 48 -7.95 -19.84 5.87
N LYS A 49 -8.84 -18.89 5.56
CA LYS A 49 -8.68 -17.45 5.76
C LYS A 49 -10.04 -16.86 6.07
N GLY A 50 -10.29 -16.46 7.31
CA GLY A 50 -11.63 -16.03 7.70
C GLY A 50 -11.80 -15.72 9.17
N LEU A 51 -13.06 -15.62 9.60
CA LEU A 51 -13.42 -15.23 10.95
C LEU A 51 -13.19 -16.39 11.93
N ILE A 52 -12.52 -16.10 13.05
CA ILE A 52 -12.40 -17.05 14.15
C ILE A 52 -13.69 -17.00 14.97
N ASN A 53 -14.44 -18.11 14.98
CA ASN A 53 -15.66 -18.25 15.77
C ASN A 53 -15.32 -18.46 17.26
N LEU A 54 -15.32 -17.39 18.05
CA LEU A 54 -15.11 -17.43 19.50
C LEU A 54 -16.29 -18.02 20.29
N ALA A 55 -17.45 -18.27 19.65
CA ALA A 55 -18.54 -19.01 20.28
C ALA A 55 -18.26 -20.53 20.31
N ASP A 56 -17.33 -21.03 19.48
CA ASP A 56 -16.77 -22.36 19.64
C ASP A 56 -15.73 -22.35 20.78
N PRO A 57 -15.94 -23.11 21.88
CA PRO A 57 -15.04 -23.13 23.02
C PRO A 57 -13.64 -23.70 22.71
N VAL A 58 -13.47 -24.50 21.63
CA VAL A 58 -12.15 -24.95 21.17
C VAL A 58 -11.41 -23.79 20.52
N ASN A 59 -12.07 -23.06 19.62
CA ASN A 59 -11.50 -21.88 18.96
C ASN A 59 -11.15 -20.77 19.95
N GLU A 60 -12.03 -20.49 20.92
CA GLU A 60 -11.74 -19.50 21.96
C GLU A 60 -10.48 -19.88 22.75
N ARG A 61 -10.38 -21.13 23.20
CA ARG A 61 -9.25 -21.63 23.96
C ARG A 61 -7.95 -21.58 23.15
N ALA A 62 -8.01 -21.98 21.88
CA ALA A 62 -6.89 -21.92 20.94
C ALA A 62 -6.41 -20.47 20.75
N TYR A 63 -7.33 -19.55 20.46
CA TYR A 63 -7.00 -18.15 20.20
C TYR A 63 -6.43 -17.45 21.43
N TYR A 64 -7.00 -17.70 22.62
CA TYR A 64 -6.49 -17.13 23.86
C TYR A 64 -5.11 -17.68 24.22
N ARG A 65 -4.87 -18.97 23.93
CA ARG A 65 -3.56 -19.58 24.12
C ARG A 65 -2.53 -18.99 23.16
N LEU A 66 -2.90 -18.74 21.90
CA LEU A 66 -2.06 -18.06 20.92
C LEU A 66 -1.66 -16.68 21.44
N LEU A 67 -2.63 -15.85 21.85
CA LEU A 67 -2.37 -14.52 22.42
C LEU A 67 -1.41 -14.59 23.62
N GLU A 68 -1.59 -15.57 24.51
CA GLU A 68 -0.68 -15.79 25.65
C GLU A 68 0.76 -16.14 25.20
N GLN A 69 0.95 -16.87 24.08
CA GLN A 69 2.30 -17.13 23.53
C GLN A 69 3.00 -15.85 23.11
N HIS A 70 2.24 -14.87 22.63
CA HIS A 70 2.71 -13.52 22.27
C HIS A 70 2.75 -12.56 23.47
N GLY A 71 2.61 -13.09 24.70
CA GLY A 71 2.64 -12.29 25.93
C GLY A 71 1.41 -11.41 26.14
N LEU A 72 0.34 -11.60 25.36
CA LEU A 72 -0.90 -10.83 25.45
C LEU A 72 -1.86 -11.52 26.43
N THR A 73 -2.21 -10.81 27.50
CA THR A 73 -3.02 -11.37 28.60
C THR A 73 -4.15 -10.41 28.99
N PRO A 74 -5.22 -10.90 29.63
CA PRO A 74 -6.27 -10.03 30.16
C PRO A 74 -5.74 -8.96 31.13
N GLN A 75 -4.63 -9.24 31.83
CA GLN A 75 -4.01 -8.33 32.80
C GLN A 75 -3.30 -7.16 32.12
N ASN A 76 -2.57 -7.40 31.03
CA ASN A 76 -1.80 -6.36 30.33
C ASN A 76 -2.54 -5.74 29.13
N ARG A 77 -3.65 -6.34 28.67
CA ARG A 77 -4.51 -5.83 27.59
C ARG A 77 -6.02 -5.92 27.93
N PRO A 78 -6.48 -5.37 29.06
CA PRO A 78 -7.86 -5.56 29.54
C PRO A 78 -8.93 -5.08 28.56
N GLN A 79 -8.68 -3.98 27.81
CA GLN A 79 -9.63 -3.44 26.84
C GLN A 79 -9.82 -4.35 25.62
N PHE A 80 -8.72 -4.93 25.12
CA PHE A 80 -8.74 -5.86 24.00
C PHE A 80 -9.51 -7.13 24.35
N PHE A 81 -9.21 -7.76 25.49
CA PHE A 81 -9.93 -8.95 25.95
C PHE A 81 -11.41 -8.65 26.27
N ALA A 82 -11.74 -7.45 26.73
CA ALA A 82 -13.13 -7.02 26.87
C ALA A 82 -13.84 -6.91 25.51
N ALA A 83 -13.14 -6.49 24.44
CA ALA A 83 -13.67 -6.48 23.08
C ALA A 83 -13.92 -7.90 22.55
N LEU A 84 -12.96 -8.82 22.73
CA LEU A 84 -13.14 -10.24 22.35
C LEU A 84 -14.36 -10.88 23.04
N GLN A 85 -14.58 -10.57 24.32
CA GLN A 85 -15.77 -11.05 25.05
C GLN A 85 -17.09 -10.42 24.57
N ARG A 86 -17.06 -9.22 23.95
CA ARG A 86 -18.23 -8.68 23.25
C ARG A 86 -18.45 -9.38 21.92
N THR A 87 -17.40 -9.59 21.13
CA THR A 87 -17.44 -10.34 19.87
C THR A 87 -18.00 -11.74 20.07
N LYS A 88 -17.50 -12.49 21.05
CA LYS A 88 -18.02 -13.82 21.40
C LYS A 88 -19.53 -13.81 21.69
N ARG A 89 -20.00 -12.84 22.48
CA ARG A 89 -21.44 -12.70 22.79
C ARG A 89 -22.27 -12.40 21.55
N GLN A 90 -21.76 -11.57 20.65
CA GLN A 90 -22.42 -11.27 19.37
C GLN A 90 -22.48 -12.49 18.45
N GLN A 91 -21.36 -13.20 18.27
CA GLN A 91 -21.30 -14.44 17.48
C GLN A 91 -22.26 -15.50 18.04
N ALA A 92 -22.27 -15.72 19.36
CA ALA A 92 -23.17 -16.65 20.02
C ALA A 92 -24.64 -16.27 19.81
N ALA A 93 -24.99 -14.98 19.90
CA ALA A 93 -26.35 -14.51 19.64
C ALA A 93 -26.78 -14.68 18.17
N THR A 94 -25.86 -14.43 17.22
CA THR A 94 -26.09 -14.65 15.78
C THR A 94 -26.38 -16.12 15.48
N LEU A 95 -25.55 -17.03 16.00
CA LEU A 95 -25.73 -18.48 15.84
C LEU A 95 -27.01 -18.97 16.52
N ALA A 96 -27.32 -18.49 17.72
CA ALA A 96 -28.56 -18.82 18.43
C ALA A 96 -29.83 -18.35 17.67
N ALA A 97 -29.71 -17.30 16.86
CA ALA A 97 -30.77 -16.83 15.96
C ALA A 97 -30.85 -17.63 14.65
N GLY A 98 -30.07 -18.71 14.49
CA GLY A 98 -30.03 -19.54 13.29
C GLY A 98 -29.36 -18.87 12.09
N LYS A 99 -28.57 -17.82 12.32
CA LYS A 99 -27.84 -17.09 11.26
C LYS A 99 -26.38 -17.56 11.21
N ALA A 100 -25.82 -17.64 10.01
CA ALA A 100 -24.40 -17.84 9.83
C ALA A 100 -23.62 -16.59 10.29
N LEU A 101 -22.36 -16.80 10.71
CA LEU A 101 -21.44 -15.70 10.93
C LEU A 101 -21.03 -15.11 9.57
N ASP A 102 -20.82 -13.80 9.52
CA ASP A 102 -20.41 -13.11 8.30
C ASP A 102 -18.89 -13.08 8.19
N ASP A 103 -18.32 -13.84 7.26
CA ASP A 103 -16.88 -13.85 7.00
C ASP A 103 -16.36 -12.50 6.47
N ASN A 104 -17.22 -11.65 5.89
CA ASN A 104 -16.85 -10.29 5.48
C ASN A 104 -16.52 -9.40 6.69
N ALA A 105 -16.81 -9.85 7.91
CA ALA A 105 -16.29 -9.21 9.10
C ALA A 105 -14.77 -9.04 9.05
N CYS A 106 -14.03 -9.89 8.32
CA CYS A 106 -12.57 -9.83 8.22
C CYS A 106 -12.02 -8.81 7.22
N THR A 107 -12.81 -8.27 6.31
CA THR A 107 -12.36 -7.26 5.34
C THR A 107 -12.73 -5.83 5.77
N GLY A 108 -13.49 -5.71 6.87
CA GLY A 108 -14.05 -4.44 7.35
C GLY A 108 -15.14 -3.89 6.42
N ALA A 109 -15.63 -2.68 6.71
CA ALA A 109 -16.57 -2.02 5.82
C ALA A 109 -15.86 -1.62 4.52
N VAL A 110 -16.29 -2.17 3.38
CA VAL A 110 -15.81 -1.76 2.06
C VAL A 110 -16.27 -0.34 1.78
N VAL A 111 -15.35 0.62 1.73
CA VAL A 111 -15.65 2.01 1.38
C VAL A 111 -15.03 2.29 0.03
N ASN A 112 -15.86 2.46 -1.00
CA ASN A 112 -15.41 2.76 -2.37
C ASN A 112 -14.32 1.79 -2.88
N GLN A 113 -14.53 0.49 -2.67
CA GLN A 113 -13.62 -0.60 -3.05
C GLN A 113 -12.31 -0.70 -2.25
N LEU A 114 -12.05 0.19 -1.27
CA LEU A 114 -10.98 -0.02 -0.30
C LEU A 114 -11.42 -1.04 0.73
N GLN A 115 -10.63 -2.10 0.86
CA GLN A 115 -10.81 -3.17 1.82
C GLN A 115 -9.61 -3.18 2.77
N HIS A 116 -9.80 -3.69 3.98
CA HIS A 116 -8.69 -4.02 4.86
C HIS A 116 -7.79 -5.06 4.19
N VAL A 117 -6.48 -4.83 4.17
CA VAL A 117 -5.51 -5.79 3.63
C VAL A 117 -4.75 -6.42 4.78
N TYR A 118 -4.77 -7.75 4.82
CA TYR A 118 -3.87 -8.54 5.64
C TYR A 118 -3.36 -9.72 4.81
N ASP A 119 -2.05 -9.93 4.80
CA ASP A 119 -1.44 -10.92 3.95
C ASP A 119 -0.06 -11.38 4.45
N LEU A 120 0.35 -12.57 4.04
CA LEU A 120 1.75 -12.96 4.11
C LEU A 120 2.48 -12.32 2.93
N VAL A 121 3.47 -11.48 3.20
CA VAL A 121 4.17 -10.68 2.19
C VAL A 121 5.67 -10.94 2.14
N GLY A 122 6.13 -12.02 2.77
CA GLY A 122 7.50 -12.48 2.64
C GLY A 122 7.74 -13.78 3.40
N VAL A 123 8.50 -14.66 2.77
CA VAL A 123 9.21 -15.79 3.39
C VAL A 123 10.70 -15.53 3.20
N ASP A 124 11.46 -15.46 4.29
CA ASP A 124 12.91 -15.38 4.29
C ASP A 124 13.49 -16.68 4.83
N ALA A 125 14.20 -17.43 3.98
CA ALA A 125 14.78 -18.70 4.39
C ALA A 125 16.14 -18.98 3.75
N ASN A 126 17.04 -19.65 4.45
CA ASN A 126 18.31 -20.10 3.84
C ASN A 126 18.08 -21.27 2.85
N GLY A 127 19.09 -21.58 2.04
CA GLY A 127 18.96 -22.54 0.93
C GLY A 127 18.64 -23.99 1.34
N ASP A 128 18.94 -24.38 2.57
CA ASP A 128 18.57 -25.69 3.16
C ASP A 128 17.33 -25.60 4.06
N PHE A 129 16.66 -24.45 4.09
CA PHE A 129 15.43 -24.18 4.83
C PHE A 129 15.53 -24.41 6.34
N THR A 130 16.75 -24.44 6.88
CA THR A 130 16.99 -24.62 8.32
C THR A 130 16.77 -23.34 9.13
N ASN A 131 16.71 -22.18 8.49
CA ASN A 131 16.28 -20.93 9.09
C ASN A 131 15.12 -20.39 8.28
N VAL A 132 13.99 -20.12 8.93
CA VAL A 132 12.78 -19.59 8.27
C VAL A 132 12.19 -18.45 9.08
N ASN A 133 11.94 -17.34 8.42
CA ASN A 133 11.20 -16.18 8.94
C ASN A 133 10.16 -15.75 7.94
N VAL A 134 9.18 -15.00 8.41
CA VAL A 134 8.08 -14.53 7.58
C VAL A 134 7.69 -13.10 7.91
N ASP A 135 7.16 -12.42 6.90
CA ASP A 135 6.71 -11.04 6.94
C ASP A 135 5.20 -10.99 6.73
N GLY A 136 4.50 -10.31 7.64
CA GLY A 136 3.09 -9.99 7.55
C GLY A 136 2.84 -8.54 7.16
N LEU A 137 1.74 -8.31 6.47
CA LEU A 137 1.19 -6.98 6.18
C LEU A 137 -0.15 -6.83 6.90
N ASP A 138 -0.34 -5.66 7.49
CA ASP A 138 -1.64 -5.13 7.91
C ASP A 138 -1.84 -3.71 7.33
N SER A 139 -2.99 -3.43 6.72
CA SER A 139 -3.33 -2.10 6.20
C SER A 139 -4.81 -1.77 6.35
N ILE A 140 -5.12 -0.97 7.38
CA ILE A 140 -6.47 -0.62 7.78
C ILE A 140 -6.86 0.73 7.18
N TYR A 141 -8.00 0.79 6.47
CA TYR A 141 -8.52 2.04 5.92
C TYR A 141 -8.77 3.07 7.04
N LYS A 142 -8.16 4.25 6.91
CA LYS A 142 -8.06 5.36 7.88
C LYS A 142 -7.48 4.97 9.25
N GLY A 143 -6.79 3.84 9.34
CA GLY A 143 -6.26 3.32 10.59
C GLY A 143 -7.34 2.82 11.56
N ALA A 144 -6.88 2.44 12.74
CA ALA A 144 -7.64 1.93 13.87
C ALA A 144 -7.21 2.63 15.18
N ASP A 145 -8.10 2.61 16.17
CA ASP A 145 -7.79 3.10 17.52
C ASP A 145 -6.80 2.15 18.23
N SER A 146 -6.88 0.86 17.90
CA SER A 146 -5.92 -0.16 18.32
C SER A 146 -6.00 -1.40 17.43
N TYR A 147 -4.91 -2.14 17.28
CA TYR A 147 -4.88 -3.43 16.59
C TYR A 147 -3.95 -4.42 17.31
N VAL A 148 -4.18 -5.71 17.09
CA VAL A 148 -3.39 -6.82 17.61
C VAL A 148 -3.33 -7.89 16.52
N ASP A 149 -2.13 -8.06 15.96
CA ASP A 149 -1.88 -9.07 14.95
C ASP A 149 -0.79 -10.02 15.41
N THR A 150 -0.92 -11.30 15.06
CA THR A 150 0.05 -12.35 15.35
C THR A 150 0.48 -13.03 14.05
N LEU A 151 1.72 -13.48 14.02
CA LEU A 151 2.29 -14.25 12.92
C LEU A 151 3.23 -15.31 13.49
N ASP A 152 3.01 -16.56 13.09
CA ASP A 152 3.66 -17.72 13.66
C ASP A 152 4.08 -18.70 12.56
N VAL A 153 5.29 -19.25 12.69
CA VAL A 153 5.82 -20.34 11.87
C VAL A 153 5.85 -21.59 12.72
N TYR A 154 5.28 -22.67 12.19
CA TYR A 154 5.23 -23.97 12.85
C TYR A 154 5.98 -25.02 12.04
N ASP A 155 6.70 -25.90 12.72
CA ASP A 155 7.31 -27.07 12.11
C ASP A 155 6.27 -28.15 11.74
N SER A 156 6.74 -29.29 11.23
CA SER A 156 5.90 -30.42 10.84
C SER A 156 5.16 -31.10 12.00
N ASP A 157 5.65 -30.96 13.23
CA ASP A 157 5.03 -31.47 14.46
C ASP A 157 4.04 -30.46 15.08
N GLY A 158 3.96 -29.25 14.51
CA GLY A 158 3.12 -28.15 14.96
C GLY A 158 3.69 -27.40 16.15
N ASP A 159 5.00 -27.48 16.38
CA ASP A 159 5.69 -26.62 17.35
C ASP A 159 6.03 -25.27 16.71
N PRO A 160 5.80 -24.14 17.42
CA PRO A 160 6.15 -22.83 16.93
C PRO A 160 7.67 -22.65 16.95
N ILE A 161 8.24 -22.31 15.81
CA ILE A 161 9.69 -22.12 15.60
C ILE A 161 10.07 -20.66 15.41
N ALA A 162 9.12 -19.82 15.00
CA ALA A 162 9.26 -18.37 14.95
C ALA A 162 7.92 -17.68 15.21
N SER A 163 7.94 -16.52 15.88
CA SER A 163 6.74 -15.74 16.20
C SER A 163 6.99 -14.23 16.09
N GLY A 164 5.93 -13.48 15.80
CA GLY A 164 5.91 -12.02 15.77
C GLY A 164 4.54 -11.45 16.07
N THR A 165 4.51 -10.26 16.66
CA THR A 165 3.28 -9.53 17.00
C THR A 165 3.36 -8.10 16.44
N ALA A 166 2.23 -7.58 15.98
CA ALA A 166 2.07 -6.15 15.69
C ALA A 166 1.02 -5.53 16.62
N GLU A 167 1.37 -4.39 17.21
CA GLU A 167 0.50 -3.58 18.07
C GLU A 167 0.75 -2.09 17.76
N PRO A 168 -0.20 -1.18 18.04
CA PRO A 168 -0.04 0.25 17.80
C PRO A 168 1.11 0.83 18.64
N GLN A 169 2.27 1.02 18.01
CA GLN A 169 3.46 1.67 18.60
C GLN A 169 3.61 3.12 18.10
N GLY A 170 2.52 3.89 18.16
CA GLY A 170 2.46 5.24 17.57
C GLY A 170 2.09 5.28 16.09
N ASP A 171 1.78 4.12 15.51
CA ASP A 171 1.20 3.95 14.17
C ASP A 171 -0.30 3.68 14.30
N ASP A 172 -1.11 4.29 13.44
CA ASP A 172 -2.55 4.10 13.37
C ASP A 172 -2.96 2.86 12.56
N GLY A 173 -2.01 2.12 11.99
CA GLY A 173 -2.28 0.86 11.27
C GLY A 173 -2.73 1.09 9.82
N LYS A 174 -2.58 2.30 9.28
CA LYS A 174 -2.82 2.54 7.84
C LYS A 174 -1.94 1.67 6.96
N PHE A 175 -0.70 1.39 7.36
CA PHE A 175 0.18 0.44 6.69
C PHE A 175 1.28 -0.04 7.63
N ARG A 176 1.20 -1.31 8.02
CA ARG A 176 2.13 -1.95 8.94
C ARG A 176 2.71 -3.20 8.31
N LEU A 177 4.02 -3.21 8.13
CA LEU A 177 4.76 -4.45 7.94
C LEU A 177 5.31 -4.90 9.29
N PHE A 178 5.24 -6.21 9.53
CA PHE A 178 5.76 -6.82 10.73
C PHE A 178 6.35 -8.19 10.41
N HIS A 179 7.24 -8.67 11.27
CA HIS A 179 8.11 -9.79 10.98
C HIS A 179 8.13 -10.74 12.18
N THR A 180 8.45 -12.01 11.95
CA THR A 180 8.81 -12.90 13.06
C THR A 180 10.13 -12.43 13.69
N THR A 181 10.10 -12.13 14.98
CA THR A 181 11.24 -11.55 15.73
C THR A 181 11.73 -12.46 16.85
N GLU A 182 10.91 -13.41 17.28
CA GLU A 182 11.25 -14.44 18.27
C GLU A 182 11.48 -15.77 17.55
N GLN A 183 12.53 -16.51 17.93
CA GLN A 183 12.92 -17.76 17.27
C GLN A 183 13.43 -18.80 18.28
N VAL A 184 13.19 -20.08 17.99
CA VAL A 184 13.75 -21.20 18.78
C VAL A 184 15.16 -21.53 18.30
N GLY A 185 16.12 -20.66 18.64
CA GLY A 185 17.54 -20.83 18.33
C GLY A 185 17.89 -20.76 16.83
N PRO A 186 19.18 -20.60 16.48
CA PRO A 186 19.65 -20.81 15.12
C PRO A 186 20.33 -22.20 14.99
N PRO A 187 19.93 -23.07 14.06
CA PRO A 187 18.78 -22.97 13.15
C PRO A 187 17.43 -23.12 13.87
N ASN A 188 16.40 -22.36 13.46
CA ASN A 188 15.06 -22.46 14.04
C ASN A 188 14.22 -23.59 13.44
N ASN A 189 14.60 -24.11 12.26
CA ASN A 189 14.01 -25.28 11.62
C ASN A 189 15.07 -26.37 11.35
N PRO A 190 15.67 -26.99 12.38
CA PRO A 190 16.84 -27.85 12.21
C PRO A 190 16.63 -29.07 11.29
N SER A 191 15.39 -29.49 11.06
CA SER A 191 15.04 -30.58 10.14
C SER A 191 15.12 -30.17 8.67
N GLY A 192 15.01 -28.87 8.36
CA GLY A 192 14.84 -28.37 6.99
C GLY A 192 13.51 -28.79 6.35
N GLU A 193 12.60 -29.37 7.11
CA GLU A 193 11.32 -29.86 6.60
C GLU A 193 10.34 -28.71 6.29
N PRO A 194 9.29 -28.95 5.49
CA PRO A 194 8.26 -27.95 5.22
C PRO A 194 7.62 -27.40 6.51
N VAL A 195 7.32 -26.10 6.51
CA VAL A 195 6.69 -25.40 7.62
C VAL A 195 5.24 -25.02 7.31
N ARG A 196 4.47 -24.69 8.35
CA ARG A 196 3.18 -24.01 8.23
C ARG A 196 3.31 -22.59 8.75
N VAL A 197 2.53 -21.68 8.19
CA VAL A 197 2.50 -20.29 8.63
C VAL A 197 1.06 -19.92 8.97
N GLY A 198 0.84 -19.47 10.19
CA GLY A 198 -0.45 -19.02 10.67
C GLY A 198 -0.37 -17.58 11.14
N GLY A 199 -1.45 -16.84 10.99
CA GLY A 199 -1.54 -15.49 11.53
C GLY A 199 -2.95 -15.13 11.95
N THR A 200 -3.06 -14.16 12.86
CA THR A 200 -4.34 -13.60 13.28
C THR A 200 -4.29 -12.09 13.26
N PHE A 201 -5.44 -11.47 13.08
CA PHE A 201 -5.56 -10.02 13.01
C PHE A 201 -6.88 -9.58 13.65
N THR A 202 -6.81 -8.50 14.41
CA THR A 202 -7.95 -7.91 15.11
C THR A 202 -7.71 -6.43 15.30
N TYR A 203 -8.69 -5.60 14.98
CA TYR A 203 -8.61 -4.16 15.26
C TYR A 203 -9.88 -3.62 15.87
N ILE A 204 -9.75 -2.48 16.54
CA ILE A 204 -10.84 -1.71 17.12
C ILE A 204 -10.82 -0.34 16.49
N LYS A 205 -11.98 0.10 16.00
CA LYS A 205 -12.16 1.40 15.38
C LYS A 205 -13.52 1.97 15.73
N ASP A 206 -13.56 3.22 16.17
CA ASP A 206 -14.78 3.91 16.59
C ASP A 206 -15.57 3.10 17.65
N GLY A 207 -14.84 2.37 18.50
CA GLY A 207 -15.38 1.47 19.53
C GLY A 207 -15.94 0.12 19.03
N ALA A 208 -15.95 -0.13 17.73
CA ALA A 208 -16.33 -1.41 17.12
C ALA A 208 -15.10 -2.31 16.90
N SER A 209 -15.23 -3.60 17.20
CA SER A 209 -14.17 -4.59 16.96
C SER A 209 -14.40 -5.29 15.62
N THR A 210 -13.35 -5.42 14.83
CA THR A 210 -13.28 -6.25 13.64
C THR A 210 -12.40 -7.47 13.95
N GLY A 211 -12.86 -8.67 13.58
CA GLY A 211 -12.23 -9.93 13.94
C GLY A 211 -12.65 -10.47 15.32
N PRO A 212 -11.91 -11.45 15.88
CA PRO A 212 -10.63 -11.91 15.40
C PRO A 212 -10.76 -12.76 14.16
N CYS A 213 -9.82 -12.59 13.25
CA CYS A 213 -9.75 -13.35 12.02
C CYS A 213 -8.36 -13.97 11.90
N GLY A 214 -8.23 -14.98 11.06
CA GLY A 214 -6.95 -15.65 10.86
C GLY A 214 -6.76 -16.19 9.46
N PHE A 215 -5.54 -16.63 9.20
CA PHE A 215 -5.16 -17.38 8.02
C PHE A 215 -4.20 -18.52 8.38
N ASP A 216 -4.23 -19.60 7.61
CA ASP A 216 -3.31 -20.73 7.71
C ASP A 216 -2.84 -21.17 6.32
N LEU A 217 -1.54 -20.99 6.08
CA LEU A 217 -0.85 -21.39 4.86
C LEU A 217 -0.16 -22.72 5.12
N ALA A 218 -0.52 -23.72 4.32
CA ALA A 218 -0.05 -25.08 4.51
C ALA A 218 1.18 -25.40 3.64
N LYS A 219 2.21 -25.98 4.26
CA LYS A 219 3.37 -26.62 3.60
C LYS A 219 4.18 -25.71 2.69
N ILE A 220 4.78 -24.68 3.28
CA ILE A 220 5.79 -23.86 2.62
C ILE A 220 7.15 -24.55 2.73
N HIS A 221 7.87 -24.64 1.61
CA HIS A 221 9.24 -25.16 1.60
C HIS A 221 10.01 -24.54 0.43
N GLY A 222 11.15 -23.93 0.72
CA GLY A 222 11.96 -23.25 -0.29
C GLY A 222 11.43 -21.87 -0.69
N VAL A 223 12.22 -21.22 -1.52
CA VAL A 223 12.05 -19.83 -1.96
C VAL A 223 12.38 -19.72 -3.46
N PRO A 224 11.88 -18.69 -4.17
CA PRO A 224 12.28 -18.44 -5.54
C PRO A 224 13.79 -18.33 -5.70
N LYS A 225 14.32 -18.84 -6.80
CA LYS A 225 15.73 -18.66 -7.19
C LYS A 225 16.01 -17.23 -7.63
N ALA A 226 15.05 -16.63 -8.34
CA ALA A 226 15.12 -15.25 -8.79
C ALA A 226 13.72 -14.72 -9.08
N ILE A 227 13.50 -13.45 -8.79
CA ILE A 227 12.29 -12.71 -9.16
C ILE A 227 12.75 -11.50 -9.97
N ALA A 228 12.22 -11.35 -11.18
CA ALA A 228 12.57 -10.28 -12.10
C ALA A 228 11.29 -9.52 -12.49
N PRO A 229 10.90 -8.50 -11.71
CA PRO A 229 9.80 -7.62 -12.10
C PRO A 229 10.11 -6.92 -13.43
N GLY A 230 9.11 -6.79 -14.30
CA GLY A 230 9.18 -6.08 -15.57
C GLY A 230 8.42 -4.76 -15.54
N ALA A 231 7.12 -4.81 -15.30
CA ALA A 231 6.26 -3.65 -15.10
C ALA A 231 5.46 -3.80 -13.80
N PRO A 232 5.13 -2.70 -13.09
CA PRO A 232 5.46 -1.32 -13.44
C PRO A 232 6.91 -0.94 -13.06
N GLN A 233 7.59 -0.23 -13.96
CA GLN A 233 8.91 0.36 -13.80
C GLN A 233 8.95 1.75 -14.43
N TYR A 234 9.98 2.53 -14.13
CA TYR A 234 10.21 3.78 -14.84
C TYR A 234 10.50 3.52 -16.33
N VAL A 235 9.78 4.23 -17.20
CA VAL A 235 9.93 4.15 -18.66
C VAL A 235 10.36 5.51 -19.22
N ASN A 236 9.69 6.57 -18.79
CA ASN A 236 9.94 7.94 -19.26
C ASN A 236 10.55 8.82 -18.16
N ASN A 237 10.39 8.43 -16.90
CA ASN A 237 10.95 9.13 -15.74
C ASN A 237 12.15 8.38 -15.14
N THR A 238 12.73 8.94 -14.08
CA THR A 238 13.74 8.31 -13.24
C THR A 238 13.46 8.64 -11.77
N PRO A 239 14.11 7.97 -10.81
CA PRO A 239 14.05 8.37 -9.39
C PRO A 239 14.47 9.83 -9.13
N GLN A 240 15.21 10.46 -10.03
CA GLN A 240 15.58 11.88 -9.92
C GLN A 240 14.49 12.81 -10.46
N THR A 241 13.80 12.42 -11.54
CA THR A 241 12.74 13.25 -12.14
C THR A 241 11.38 13.03 -11.48
N ALA A 242 11.13 11.84 -10.94
CA ALA A 242 9.89 11.44 -10.29
C ALA A 242 10.19 10.66 -9.00
N ALA A 243 10.84 11.30 -8.02
CA ALA A 243 11.30 10.64 -6.78
C ALA A 243 10.25 9.89 -5.94
N SER A 244 8.97 10.05 -6.25
CA SER A 244 7.85 9.51 -5.48
C SER A 244 7.26 8.22 -6.05
N GLY A 245 7.69 7.80 -7.24
CA GLY A 245 7.20 6.57 -7.86
C GLY A 245 6.97 6.67 -9.36
N VAL A 246 6.62 5.52 -9.94
CA VAL A 246 6.22 5.36 -11.34
C VAL A 246 4.89 6.07 -11.57
N ILE A 247 4.84 6.94 -12.58
CA ILE A 247 3.67 7.75 -12.87
C ILE A 247 2.78 7.05 -13.90
N ILE A 248 1.54 6.75 -13.50
CA ILE A 248 0.52 6.13 -14.35
C ILE A 248 -0.57 7.16 -14.64
N CYS A 249 -0.71 7.50 -15.91
CA CYS A 249 -1.77 8.37 -16.41
C CYS A 249 -3.00 7.57 -16.78
N LEU A 250 -4.07 7.71 -16.00
CA LEU A 250 -5.30 6.99 -16.25
C LEU A 250 -6.03 7.59 -17.47
N ASN A 251 -6.56 8.80 -17.34
CA ASN A 251 -7.32 9.51 -18.39
C ASN A 251 -6.69 10.88 -18.73
N ARG A 252 -5.37 10.99 -18.60
CA ARG A 252 -4.57 12.19 -18.91
C ARG A 252 -3.51 11.87 -19.95
N SER A 253 -3.24 12.80 -20.85
CA SER A 253 -2.16 12.67 -21.83
C SER A 253 -1.50 14.01 -22.12
N ASN A 254 -0.30 13.97 -22.71
CA ASN A 254 0.36 15.17 -23.19
C ASN A 254 -0.33 15.69 -24.45
N SER A 255 -0.74 16.96 -24.42
CA SER A 255 -1.56 17.57 -25.47
C SER A 255 -0.77 18.03 -26.70
N ASP A 256 0.56 18.11 -26.58
CA ASP A 256 1.46 18.58 -27.63
C ASP A 256 2.23 17.46 -28.35
N GLY A 257 2.02 16.20 -27.96
CA GLY A 257 2.71 15.04 -28.54
C GLY A 257 4.21 14.97 -28.27
N THR A 258 4.75 15.82 -27.39
CA THR A 258 6.19 15.87 -27.06
C THR A 258 6.46 15.28 -25.69
N GLY A 259 7.16 14.14 -25.66
CA GLY A 259 7.45 13.41 -24.42
C GLY A 259 6.19 12.90 -23.70
N SER A 260 6.36 12.10 -22.66
CA SER A 260 5.28 11.72 -21.74
C SER A 260 5.73 12.06 -20.32
N THR A 261 4.89 12.75 -19.56
CA THR A 261 5.10 12.96 -18.12
C THR A 261 4.86 11.68 -17.33
N CYS A 262 4.16 10.73 -17.95
CA CYS A 262 3.77 9.45 -17.38
C CYS A 262 4.72 8.37 -17.88
N ASP A 263 5.06 7.42 -17.02
CA ASP A 263 5.72 6.18 -17.43
C ASP A 263 4.77 5.28 -18.22
N TYR A 264 3.49 5.30 -17.85
CA TYR A 264 2.43 4.54 -18.52
C TYR A 264 1.17 5.38 -18.76
N GLY A 265 0.43 5.05 -19.81
CA GLY A 265 -0.83 5.69 -20.19
C GLY A 265 -0.68 6.73 -21.32
N PRO A 266 -1.77 7.44 -21.69
CA PRO A 266 -3.13 7.35 -21.13
C PRO A 266 -3.71 5.93 -21.26
N MET A 267 -4.44 5.48 -20.25
CA MET A 267 -5.11 4.18 -20.27
C MET A 267 -6.45 4.20 -21.03
N TYR A 268 -7.00 5.40 -21.25
CA TYR A 268 -8.24 5.66 -21.97
C TYR A 268 -8.03 6.64 -23.12
N ASP A 269 -8.33 6.20 -24.35
CA ASP A 269 -8.39 7.02 -25.56
C ASP A 269 -9.67 6.64 -26.36
N PRO A 270 -10.65 7.54 -26.54
CA PRO A 270 -10.68 8.92 -26.04
C PRO A 270 -10.77 9.00 -24.50
N HIS A 271 -10.33 10.13 -23.93
CA HIS A 271 -10.39 10.34 -22.47
C HIS A 271 -11.82 10.28 -21.94
N VAL A 272 -12.02 9.55 -20.85
CA VAL A 272 -13.27 9.49 -20.06
C VAL A 272 -13.19 10.40 -18.83
N ALA A 273 -14.34 10.71 -18.22
CA ALA A 273 -14.35 11.49 -16.97
C ALA A 273 -13.70 10.71 -15.83
N ASN A 274 -13.14 11.40 -14.82
CA ASN A 274 -12.54 10.75 -13.66
C ASN A 274 -13.51 9.78 -12.99
N SER A 275 -14.79 10.14 -12.86
CA SER A 275 -15.85 9.28 -12.29
C SER A 275 -16.00 7.92 -12.97
N ASP A 276 -15.54 7.79 -14.23
CA ASP A 276 -15.71 6.61 -15.07
C ASP A 276 -14.35 5.91 -15.33
N THR A 277 -13.28 6.37 -14.67
CA THR A 277 -11.91 5.91 -14.89
C THR A 277 -11.55 4.82 -13.91
N HIS A 278 -11.14 3.65 -14.39
CA HIS A 278 -10.56 2.61 -13.55
C HIS A 278 -9.06 2.84 -13.33
N VAL A 279 -8.56 2.33 -12.21
CA VAL A 279 -7.12 2.19 -11.99
C VAL A 279 -6.60 1.04 -12.83
N LEU A 280 -5.93 1.38 -13.93
CA LEU A 280 -5.36 0.42 -14.88
C LEU A 280 -3.84 0.47 -14.81
N THR A 281 -3.21 -0.66 -14.47
CA THR A 281 -1.75 -0.74 -14.31
C THR A 281 -1.18 -1.88 -15.17
N PRO A 282 -0.15 -1.64 -15.99
CA PRO A 282 0.56 -2.71 -16.66
C PRO A 282 1.43 -3.46 -15.66
N ILE A 283 1.38 -4.78 -15.69
CA ILE A 283 2.10 -5.65 -14.76
C ILE A 283 2.79 -6.72 -15.57
N SER A 284 4.08 -6.92 -15.36
CA SER A 284 4.80 -8.01 -16.01
C SER A 284 6.04 -8.39 -15.24
N GLY A 285 6.61 -9.55 -15.55
CA GLY A 285 7.85 -10.02 -14.96
C GLY A 285 7.96 -11.53 -15.04
N SER A 286 8.94 -12.07 -14.33
CA SER A 286 9.12 -13.51 -14.22
C SER A 286 9.63 -13.93 -12.85
N VAL A 287 9.35 -15.18 -12.50
CA VAL A 287 9.87 -15.86 -11.32
C VAL A 287 10.53 -17.15 -11.77
N THR A 288 11.75 -17.40 -11.31
CA THR A 288 12.50 -18.63 -11.56
C THR A 288 12.62 -19.41 -10.25
N TYR A 289 12.38 -20.71 -10.29
CA TYR A 289 12.42 -21.63 -9.14
C TYR A 289 13.61 -22.58 -9.24
N TYR A 290 14.06 -23.09 -8.10
CA TYR A 290 15.11 -24.12 -8.06
C TYR A 290 14.61 -25.44 -8.67
N ASP A 291 13.41 -25.84 -8.27
CA ASP A 291 12.73 -27.05 -8.71
C ASP A 291 11.66 -26.74 -9.76
N PRO A 292 11.35 -27.71 -10.65
CA PRO A 292 10.29 -27.54 -11.65
C PRO A 292 8.92 -27.38 -10.99
N LEU A 293 8.05 -26.59 -11.61
CA LEU A 293 6.64 -26.46 -11.27
C LEU A 293 5.92 -27.81 -11.44
N ALA A 294 5.01 -28.14 -10.51
CA ALA A 294 4.21 -29.37 -10.53
C ALA A 294 3.43 -29.53 -11.85
N ASP A 295 3.17 -30.76 -12.28
CA ASP A 295 2.76 -31.09 -13.64
C ASP A 295 1.40 -30.51 -14.07
N GLY A 296 1.20 -30.28 -15.37
CA GLY A 296 -0.07 -29.75 -15.90
C GLY A 296 -0.39 -28.36 -15.34
N THR A 297 -1.58 -28.21 -14.75
CA THR A 297 -2.05 -27.02 -14.01
C THR A 297 -1.91 -27.17 -12.48
N SER A 298 -1.40 -28.30 -11.98
CA SER A 298 -1.30 -28.55 -10.53
C SER A 298 -0.29 -27.65 -9.80
N TRP A 299 0.55 -26.93 -10.55
CA TRP A 299 1.42 -25.89 -10.02
C TRP A 299 0.66 -24.63 -9.59
N GLN A 300 -0.52 -24.40 -10.15
CA GLN A 300 -1.40 -23.31 -9.71
C GLN A 300 -1.91 -23.72 -8.34
N ASP A 301 -1.60 -22.93 -7.32
CA ASP A 301 -2.22 -23.19 -6.04
C ASP A 301 -3.70 -22.81 -6.14
N SER A 302 -4.53 -23.85 -6.13
CA SER A 302 -5.99 -23.77 -6.22
C SER A 302 -6.65 -24.43 -5.02
N ASP A 303 -5.84 -24.96 -4.09
CA ASP A 303 -6.35 -25.26 -2.75
C ASP A 303 -6.76 -23.92 -2.13
N THR A 304 -7.95 -23.88 -1.54
CA THR A 304 -8.73 -22.68 -1.23
C THR A 304 -8.13 -21.75 -0.17
N THR A 305 -6.83 -21.84 0.09
CA THR A 305 -6.14 -21.38 1.30
C THR A 305 -5.11 -20.29 1.01
N ASP A 306 -4.55 -20.30 -0.20
CA ASP A 306 -3.36 -19.52 -0.59
C ASP A 306 -3.66 -18.70 -1.87
N TYR A 307 -4.81 -18.00 -1.89
CA TYR A 307 -5.25 -17.26 -3.07
C TYR A 307 -4.24 -16.16 -3.45
N PRO A 308 -3.91 -16.04 -4.75
CA PRO A 308 -3.07 -14.94 -5.19
C PRO A 308 -3.74 -13.62 -4.86
N THR A 309 -2.93 -12.65 -4.42
CA THR A 309 -3.41 -11.31 -4.14
C THR A 309 -2.69 -10.30 -5.01
N LEU A 310 -3.42 -9.24 -5.33
CA LEU A 310 -2.90 -8.14 -6.11
C LEU A 310 -3.63 -6.87 -5.69
N TYR A 311 -2.90 -5.99 -5.02
CA TYR A 311 -3.41 -4.77 -4.43
C TYR A 311 -2.62 -3.54 -4.87
N VAL A 312 -3.33 -2.41 -4.92
CA VAL A 312 -2.72 -1.09 -4.74
C VAL A 312 -3.24 -0.46 -3.46
N ILE A 313 -2.36 0.10 -2.64
CA ILE A 313 -2.64 0.58 -1.28
C ILE A 313 -2.21 2.05 -1.16
N PRO A 314 -3.09 3.01 -0.89
CA PRO A 314 -2.71 4.40 -0.73
C PRO A 314 -2.06 4.62 0.64
N ARG A 315 -0.77 5.00 0.67
CA ARG A 315 -0.01 5.14 1.93
C ARG A 315 -0.64 6.11 2.94
N GLY A 316 -1.27 7.20 2.46
CA GLY A 316 -1.80 8.24 3.35
C GLY A 316 -3.07 7.85 4.11
N ILE A 317 -3.79 6.80 3.69
CA ILE A 317 -5.05 6.40 4.30
C ILE A 317 -5.17 4.89 4.56
N GLY A 318 -4.31 4.04 4.00
CA GLY A 318 -4.42 2.59 4.17
C GLY A 318 -5.65 1.96 3.49
N GLY A 319 -5.76 0.64 3.63
CA GLY A 319 -6.71 -0.19 2.88
C GLY A 319 -6.29 -0.36 1.41
N GLY A 320 -6.64 -1.48 0.79
CA GLY A 320 -6.21 -1.79 -0.58
C GLY A 320 -7.37 -1.89 -1.55
N CYS A 321 -7.13 -1.49 -2.79
CA CYS A 321 -7.98 -1.89 -3.92
C CYS A 321 -7.44 -3.20 -4.47
N LYS A 322 -8.28 -4.23 -4.47
CA LYS A 322 -7.96 -5.54 -5.04
C LYS A 322 -8.15 -5.52 -6.55
N LEU A 323 -7.35 -6.29 -7.28
CA LEU A 323 -7.61 -6.55 -8.71
C LEU A 323 -9.03 -7.11 -8.88
N SER A 324 -9.84 -6.49 -9.73
CA SER A 324 -11.28 -6.77 -9.90
C SER A 324 -11.60 -8.24 -10.22
N LEU A 325 -10.74 -8.92 -10.97
CA LEU A 325 -10.89 -10.35 -11.27
C LEU A 325 -10.76 -11.22 -10.00
N ILE A 326 -9.84 -10.87 -9.11
CA ILE A 326 -9.62 -11.55 -7.83
C ILE A 326 -10.69 -11.14 -6.80
N ASP A 327 -11.23 -9.92 -6.89
CA ASP A 327 -12.37 -9.48 -6.08
C ASP A 327 -13.64 -10.30 -6.39
N ASN A 328 -13.81 -10.68 -7.66
CA ASN A 328 -14.91 -11.56 -8.10
C ASN A 328 -14.60 -13.07 -7.99
N ASN A 329 -13.55 -13.45 -7.24
CA ASN A 329 -13.10 -14.84 -7.07
C ASN A 329 -12.80 -15.59 -8.38
N ASN A 330 -12.44 -14.88 -9.46
CA ASN A 330 -12.11 -15.47 -10.76
C ASN A 330 -10.59 -15.76 -10.88
N TYR A 331 -10.11 -16.75 -10.14
CA TYR A 331 -8.70 -17.12 -10.09
C TYR A 331 -8.19 -17.79 -11.38
N ALA A 332 -9.07 -18.46 -12.14
CA ALA A 332 -8.69 -19.06 -13.42
C ALA A 332 -8.23 -17.99 -14.41
N ASP A 333 -8.90 -16.84 -14.43
CA ASP A 333 -8.50 -15.71 -15.26
C ASP A 333 -7.18 -15.09 -14.78
N PHE A 334 -6.98 -14.94 -13.46
CA PHE A 334 -5.69 -14.53 -12.91
C PHE A 334 -4.54 -15.41 -13.41
N TRP A 335 -4.68 -16.74 -13.32
CA TRP A 335 -3.66 -17.69 -13.78
C TRP A 335 -3.48 -17.72 -15.30
N SER A 336 -4.47 -17.25 -16.08
CA SER A 336 -4.37 -17.16 -17.55
C SER A 336 -3.29 -16.18 -18.03
N HIS A 337 -2.90 -15.24 -17.17
CA HIS A 337 -1.84 -14.26 -17.44
C HIS A 337 -0.42 -14.83 -17.26
N PHE A 338 -0.29 -16.10 -16.88
CA PHE A 338 0.98 -16.76 -16.62
C PHE A 338 1.35 -17.77 -17.71
N GLN A 339 2.64 -17.85 -18.00
CA GLN A 339 3.23 -18.80 -18.94
C GLN A 339 4.38 -19.55 -18.27
N VAL A 340 4.37 -20.88 -18.42
CA VAL A 340 5.40 -21.77 -17.88
C VAL A 340 6.43 -22.07 -18.95
N SER A 341 7.73 -21.94 -18.62
CA SER A 341 8.83 -22.30 -19.51
C SER A 341 8.87 -23.80 -19.82
N GLN A 342 9.60 -24.20 -20.87
CA GLN A 342 9.71 -25.60 -21.29
C GLN A 342 10.31 -26.50 -20.21
N ASP A 343 11.29 -26.00 -19.44
CA ASP A 343 11.89 -26.71 -18.30
C ASP A 343 11.03 -26.65 -17.03
N ARG A 344 9.88 -25.97 -17.09
CA ARG A 344 8.95 -25.71 -16.00
C ARG A 344 9.56 -24.99 -14.80
N LYS A 345 10.72 -24.35 -14.92
CA LYS A 345 11.38 -23.65 -13.80
C LYS A 345 11.10 -22.16 -13.78
N THR A 346 10.56 -21.60 -14.86
CA THR A 346 10.29 -20.18 -14.97
C THR A 346 8.83 -19.93 -15.27
N LEU A 347 8.25 -19.02 -14.50
CA LEU A 347 6.91 -18.51 -14.65
C LEU A 347 6.99 -17.06 -15.11
N THR A 348 6.48 -16.74 -16.30
CA THR A 348 6.38 -15.37 -16.79
C THR A 348 4.95 -14.90 -16.66
N TYR A 349 4.71 -13.68 -16.21
CA TYR A 349 3.38 -13.10 -16.07
C TYR A 349 3.23 -11.78 -16.82
N LYS A 350 2.03 -11.51 -17.32
CA LYS A 350 1.74 -10.26 -18.04
C LYS A 350 0.26 -9.85 -18.03
N TRP A 351 0.01 -8.63 -17.56
CA TRP A 351 -1.20 -7.85 -17.77
C TRP A 351 -0.86 -6.58 -18.55
N ASP A 352 -1.50 -6.37 -19.69
CA ASP A 352 -1.38 -5.08 -20.39
C ASP A 352 -2.11 -3.97 -19.62
N LYS A 353 -3.26 -4.30 -19.00
CA LYS A 353 -4.09 -3.39 -18.18
C LYS A 353 -4.74 -4.17 -17.03
N ALA A 354 -4.05 -4.28 -15.89
CA ALA A 354 -4.63 -4.85 -14.68
C ALA A 354 -5.59 -3.84 -14.05
N ASP A 355 -6.84 -4.24 -13.82
CA ASP A 355 -7.95 -3.37 -13.42
C ASP A 355 -8.29 -3.48 -11.94
N PHE A 356 -7.95 -2.44 -11.17
CA PHE A 356 -8.19 -2.31 -9.73
C PHE A 356 -9.49 -1.53 -9.39
N GLY A 357 -10.35 -1.28 -10.37
CA GLY A 357 -11.66 -0.66 -10.18
C GLY A 357 -11.69 0.87 -10.26
N LEU A 358 -12.90 1.42 -10.16
CA LEU A 358 -13.26 2.82 -10.45
C LEU A 358 -12.92 3.81 -9.33
N LEU A 359 -13.04 3.41 -8.07
CA LEU A 359 -13.32 4.39 -7.00
C LEU A 359 -12.26 4.51 -5.92
N CYS A 360 -11.28 3.62 -5.89
CA CYS A 360 -10.37 3.63 -4.76
C CYS A 360 -9.38 4.82 -4.83
N TYR A 361 -9.01 5.27 -6.03
CA TYR A 361 -7.98 6.29 -6.17
C TYR A 361 -8.42 7.72 -5.89
N GLN A 362 -9.72 8.02 -6.08
CA GLN A 362 -10.31 9.35 -5.87
C GLN A 362 -10.43 9.72 -4.39
N LEU A 363 -10.36 8.72 -3.51
CA LEU A 363 -10.40 8.91 -2.06
C LEU A 363 -9.16 9.61 -1.51
N VAL A 364 -8.03 9.48 -2.19
CA VAL A 364 -6.81 10.22 -1.87
C VAL A 364 -6.62 11.37 -2.85
N GLY A 365 -5.60 12.18 -2.64
CA GLY A 365 -5.22 13.22 -3.58
C GLY A 365 -4.63 12.69 -4.89
N PRO A 366 -4.53 13.55 -5.91
CA PRO A 366 -3.80 13.21 -7.12
C PRO A 366 -2.33 13.00 -6.78
N TYR A 367 -1.69 12.06 -7.47
CA TYR A 367 -0.29 11.69 -7.19
C TYR A 367 0.01 11.32 -5.74
N ALA A 368 -1.02 10.93 -4.95
CA ALA A 368 -0.77 10.19 -3.72
C ALA A 368 0.15 9.00 -4.03
N THR A 369 1.05 8.67 -3.11
CA THR A 369 1.91 7.50 -3.26
C THR A 369 1.12 6.26 -2.91
N TRP A 370 1.13 5.30 -3.84
CA TRP A 370 0.49 4.01 -3.71
C TRP A 370 1.53 2.93 -3.62
N ASP A 371 1.34 2.04 -2.67
CA ASP A 371 2.06 0.79 -2.65
C ASP A 371 1.41 -0.23 -3.56
N PHE A 372 2.23 -0.95 -4.30
CA PHE A 372 1.82 -2.09 -5.11
C PHE A 372 2.23 -3.36 -4.37
N ILE A 373 1.35 -4.35 -4.32
CA ILE A 373 1.64 -5.66 -3.74
C ILE A 373 1.02 -6.74 -4.62
N MET A 374 1.83 -7.69 -5.05
CA MET A 374 1.40 -8.94 -5.67
C MET A 374 1.98 -10.10 -4.88
N THR A 375 1.14 -11.00 -4.39
CA THR A 375 1.58 -12.24 -3.74
C THR A 375 0.93 -13.41 -4.47
N PHE A 376 1.68 -14.50 -4.65
CA PHE A 376 1.10 -15.76 -5.11
C PHE A 376 1.98 -16.93 -4.68
N PHE A 377 1.34 -18.08 -4.51
CA PHE A 377 1.99 -19.35 -4.23
C PHE A 377 1.94 -20.23 -5.46
N VAL A 378 3.00 -21.02 -5.67
CA VAL A 378 3.01 -22.09 -6.66
C VAL A 378 3.47 -23.39 -6.03
N LYS A 379 2.99 -24.51 -6.56
CA LYS A 379 3.50 -25.83 -6.21
C LYS A 379 4.68 -26.18 -7.11
N THR A 380 5.85 -26.36 -6.51
CA THR A 380 7.03 -26.95 -7.17
C THR A 380 7.14 -28.43 -6.78
N LYS A 381 7.93 -29.18 -7.55
CA LYS A 381 8.07 -30.63 -7.43
C LYS A 381 9.54 -31.00 -7.21
N SER A 382 9.82 -31.63 -6.07
CA SER A 382 11.10 -32.28 -5.80
C SER A 382 10.87 -33.78 -5.56
N GLY A 383 11.41 -34.61 -6.45
CA GLY A 383 11.10 -36.04 -6.47
C GLY A 383 9.59 -36.30 -6.65
N ASN A 384 8.99 -37.00 -5.69
CA ASN A 384 7.56 -37.32 -5.66
C ASN A 384 6.73 -36.37 -4.78
N SER A 385 7.37 -35.41 -4.12
CA SER A 385 6.71 -34.47 -3.22
C SER A 385 6.47 -33.14 -3.93
N THR A 386 5.39 -32.47 -3.53
CA THR A 386 5.11 -31.09 -3.93
C THR A 386 5.05 -30.20 -2.70
N TYR A 387 5.43 -28.95 -2.87
CA TYR A 387 5.47 -27.98 -1.80
C TYR A 387 5.22 -26.57 -2.33
N ASN A 388 4.73 -25.69 -1.46
CA ASN A 388 4.38 -24.32 -1.82
C ASN A 388 5.62 -23.43 -1.74
N VAL A 389 5.81 -22.62 -2.78
CA VAL A 389 6.83 -21.56 -2.83
C VAL A 389 6.12 -20.23 -3.09
N GLN A 390 6.34 -19.26 -2.20
CA GLN A 390 5.79 -17.91 -2.35
C GLN A 390 6.66 -17.07 -3.26
N ALA A 391 6.03 -16.23 -4.10
CA ALA A 391 6.67 -15.09 -4.70
C ALA A 391 5.89 -13.81 -4.36
N VAL A 392 6.63 -12.76 -4.01
CA VAL A 392 6.08 -11.45 -3.67
C VAL A 392 6.77 -10.36 -4.48
N ILE A 393 5.97 -9.47 -5.05
CA ILE A 393 6.44 -8.25 -5.70
C ILE A 393 5.77 -7.08 -5.00
N THR A 394 6.56 -6.23 -4.36
CA THR A 394 6.04 -5.10 -3.57
C THR A 394 6.83 -3.82 -3.81
N SER A 395 6.19 -2.66 -3.68
CA SER A 395 6.90 -1.37 -3.64
C SER A 395 7.30 -0.92 -2.24
N ASN A 396 6.93 -1.69 -1.22
CA ASN A 396 7.22 -1.36 0.17
C ASN A 396 7.47 -2.62 0.98
N ASN A 397 8.64 -2.68 1.60
CA ASN A 397 9.05 -3.77 2.49
C ASN A 397 9.63 -3.23 3.81
N GLN A 398 9.47 -1.92 4.10
CA GLN A 398 9.88 -1.21 5.32
C GLN A 398 11.28 -1.52 5.92
N GLY A 399 12.26 -2.03 5.16
CA GLY A 399 13.56 -2.39 5.74
C GLY A 399 14.70 -2.67 4.78
N ASN A 400 15.90 -2.84 5.35
CA ASN A 400 17.14 -3.19 4.62
C ASN A 400 17.29 -4.71 4.38
N ASN A 401 16.53 -5.54 5.10
CA ASN A 401 16.54 -6.99 4.95
C ASN A 401 15.30 -7.39 4.17
N ILE A 402 15.48 -7.63 2.87
CA ILE A 402 14.42 -8.05 1.97
C ILE A 402 14.37 -9.56 2.01
N ALA A 403 13.25 -10.13 2.46
CA ALA A 403 13.02 -11.56 2.40
C ALA A 403 13.30 -12.07 0.96
N ASN A 404 13.98 -13.19 0.83
CA ASN A 404 14.43 -13.66 -0.49
C ASN A 404 13.31 -14.17 -1.43
N SER A 405 12.08 -14.30 -0.94
CA SER A 405 10.86 -14.45 -1.75
C SER A 405 10.27 -13.12 -2.26
N VAL A 406 10.91 -11.98 -1.96
CA VAL A 406 10.40 -10.64 -2.26
C VAL A 406 11.28 -9.95 -3.31
N ALA A 407 10.65 -9.37 -4.33
CA ALA A 407 11.25 -8.37 -5.19
C ALA A 407 10.64 -7.00 -4.96
N GLN A 408 11.49 -5.98 -4.89
CA GLN A 408 11.06 -4.60 -4.80
C GLN A 408 10.81 -3.98 -6.17
N ILE A 409 9.77 -3.17 -6.25
CA ILE A 409 9.55 -2.21 -7.35
C ILE A 409 9.40 -0.80 -6.78
N TYR A 410 9.25 0.20 -7.65
CA TYR A 410 8.94 1.55 -7.21
C TYR A 410 7.45 1.70 -6.87
N PRO A 411 7.09 2.58 -5.93
CA PRO A 411 5.70 2.94 -5.66
C PRO A 411 5.01 3.50 -6.90
N LEU A 412 3.69 3.56 -6.88
CA LEU A 412 2.88 4.08 -7.98
C LEU A 412 2.32 5.45 -7.64
N GLN A 413 2.10 6.26 -8.68
CA GLN A 413 1.37 7.50 -8.60
C GLN A 413 0.35 7.59 -9.72
N PHE A 414 -0.89 7.93 -9.38
CA PHE A 414 -1.94 8.15 -10.36
C PHE A 414 -2.12 9.64 -10.62
N GLN A 415 -1.93 10.05 -11.87
CA GLN A 415 -2.08 11.44 -12.29
C GLN A 415 -3.55 11.74 -12.63
N TYR A 416 -4.18 12.66 -11.90
CA TYR A 416 -5.50 13.20 -12.24
C TYR A 416 -5.71 14.60 -11.62
N GLY A 417 -5.77 15.65 -12.43
CA GLY A 417 -6.10 16.98 -11.88
C GLY A 417 -5.74 18.09 -12.83
N CYS A 418 -6.69 18.97 -13.11
CA CYS A 418 -6.60 19.93 -14.20
C CYS A 418 -7.51 21.15 -13.98
N ILE A 419 -7.47 22.07 -14.92
CA ILE A 419 -8.19 23.33 -14.96
C ILE A 419 -9.14 23.32 -16.15
N LEU A 420 -10.34 23.89 -16.01
CA LEU A 420 -11.33 23.93 -17.08
C LEU A 420 -10.79 24.60 -18.36
N LYS A 421 -11.08 24.01 -19.53
CA LYS A 421 -10.86 24.62 -20.85
C LYS A 421 -11.36 26.06 -20.91
N GLY A 422 -10.63 26.92 -21.61
CA GLY A 422 -10.94 28.34 -21.78
C GLY A 422 -10.45 29.22 -20.62
N THR A 423 -9.93 28.64 -19.54
CA THR A 423 -9.33 29.39 -18.44
C THR A 423 -8.16 30.22 -18.94
N LEU A 424 -8.13 31.50 -18.58
CA LEU A 424 -7.09 32.44 -19.01
C LEU A 424 -5.85 32.32 -18.13
N ILE A 425 -4.74 31.95 -18.74
CA ILE A 425 -3.41 31.89 -18.13
C ILE A 425 -2.70 33.23 -18.34
N THR A 426 -2.06 33.71 -17.28
CA THR A 426 -1.28 34.95 -17.34
C THR A 426 0.12 34.64 -17.87
N MET A 427 0.44 35.21 -19.02
CA MET A 427 1.74 35.02 -19.68
C MET A 427 2.80 35.94 -19.05
N ALA A 428 4.08 35.66 -19.30
CA ALA A 428 5.20 36.44 -18.76
C ALA A 428 5.13 37.93 -19.12
N ASP A 429 4.70 38.24 -20.35
CA ASP A 429 4.52 39.61 -20.86
C ASP A 429 3.27 40.33 -20.29
N GLY A 430 2.48 39.64 -19.45
CA GLY A 430 1.25 40.17 -18.87
C GLY A 430 -0.01 39.97 -19.73
N SER A 431 0.15 39.45 -20.96
CA SER A 431 -0.98 39.04 -21.79
C SER A 431 -1.71 37.83 -21.18
N ARG A 432 -2.90 37.54 -21.70
CA ARG A 432 -3.70 36.38 -21.29
C ARG A 432 -3.90 35.43 -22.45
N LYS A 433 -3.61 34.15 -22.23
CA LYS A 433 -3.81 33.08 -23.22
C LYS A 433 -4.72 32.02 -22.64
N LYS A 434 -5.69 31.52 -23.42
CA LYS A 434 -6.51 30.38 -22.97
C LYS A 434 -5.63 29.15 -22.77
N ILE A 435 -5.89 28.37 -21.73
CA ILE A 435 -5.04 27.23 -21.36
C ILE A 435 -4.87 26.21 -22.49
N GLU A 436 -5.92 25.94 -23.27
CA GLU A 436 -5.87 25.04 -24.43
C GLU A 436 -5.04 25.57 -25.60
N LEU A 437 -4.60 26.83 -25.55
CA LEU A 437 -3.74 27.47 -26.54
C LEU A 437 -2.29 27.65 -26.03
N VAL A 438 -2.03 27.38 -24.75
CA VAL A 438 -0.67 27.36 -24.19
C VAL A 438 0.09 26.17 -24.79
N ARG A 439 1.36 26.36 -25.13
CA ARG A 439 2.20 25.34 -25.77
C ARG A 439 3.55 25.23 -25.05
N SER A 440 4.22 24.10 -25.23
CA SER A 440 5.59 23.92 -24.77
C SER A 440 6.53 24.98 -25.33
N GLY A 441 7.37 25.53 -24.46
CA GLY A 441 8.22 26.69 -24.72
C GLY A 441 7.57 28.05 -24.42
N ASP A 442 6.24 28.14 -24.25
CA ASP A 442 5.62 29.37 -23.76
C ASP A 442 6.15 29.72 -22.36
N VAL A 443 6.12 31.02 -22.00
CA VAL A 443 6.56 31.48 -20.69
C VAL A 443 5.38 32.10 -19.94
N VAL A 444 5.06 31.55 -18.77
CA VAL A 444 3.95 31.98 -17.91
C VAL A 444 4.45 32.77 -16.72
N ARG A 445 3.60 33.66 -16.22
CA ARG A 445 3.88 34.40 -14.98
C ARG A 445 3.65 33.51 -13.77
N SER A 446 4.60 33.54 -12.84
CA SER A 446 4.60 32.81 -11.57
C SER A 446 4.68 33.77 -10.38
N LYS A 447 4.72 33.21 -9.17
CA LYS A 447 4.74 33.95 -7.90
C LYS A 447 5.94 34.89 -7.80
N GLY A 448 5.77 35.98 -7.06
CA GLY A 448 6.86 36.95 -6.84
C GLY A 448 7.39 37.63 -8.12
N GLY A 449 6.63 37.60 -9.21
CA GLY A 449 7.04 38.17 -10.50
C GLY A 449 7.98 37.28 -11.31
N GLN A 450 8.26 36.05 -10.86
CA GLN A 450 9.04 35.07 -11.61
C GLN A 450 8.32 34.65 -12.90
N ASN A 451 9.10 34.14 -13.84
CA ASN A 451 8.62 33.60 -15.11
C ASN A 451 9.08 32.15 -15.22
N LEU A 452 8.17 31.25 -15.61
CA LEU A 452 8.46 29.83 -15.78
C LEU A 452 8.15 29.41 -17.21
N ARG A 453 8.97 28.52 -17.76
CA ARG A 453 8.75 27.96 -19.09
C ARG A 453 7.82 26.76 -18.99
N VAL A 454 6.88 26.66 -19.91
CA VAL A 454 6.03 25.49 -20.07
C VAL A 454 6.87 24.39 -20.69
N LYS A 455 7.07 23.30 -19.94
CA LYS A 455 7.78 22.11 -20.39
C LYS A 455 6.87 21.21 -21.21
N HIS A 456 5.69 20.92 -20.66
CA HIS A 456 4.64 20.10 -21.27
C HIS A 456 3.26 20.65 -20.93
N THR A 457 2.27 20.23 -21.72
CA THR A 457 0.87 20.54 -21.49
C THR A 457 0.09 19.23 -21.34
N VAL A 458 -0.69 19.13 -20.27
CA VAL A 458 -1.50 17.94 -19.96
C VAL A 458 -2.95 18.22 -20.33
N ILE A 459 -3.63 17.25 -20.92
CA ILE A 459 -5.06 17.30 -21.25
C ILE A 459 -5.80 16.10 -20.66
N GLY A 460 -7.08 16.28 -20.36
CA GLY A 460 -7.99 15.21 -19.98
C GLY A 460 -9.45 15.61 -20.10
N THR A 461 -10.32 14.71 -19.63
CA THR A 461 -11.75 14.94 -19.48
C THR A 461 -12.14 14.82 -18.00
N ASP A 462 -13.02 15.69 -17.54
CA ASP A 462 -13.58 15.60 -16.18
C ASP A 462 -15.04 16.06 -16.14
N SER A 463 -15.82 15.44 -15.25
CA SER A 463 -17.21 15.82 -14.97
C SER A 463 -17.33 16.56 -13.65
N GLU A 464 -16.39 16.39 -12.73
CA GLU A 464 -16.42 17.02 -11.41
C GLU A 464 -15.44 18.19 -11.35
N LEU A 465 -15.96 19.34 -10.94
CA LEU A 465 -15.19 20.57 -10.77
C LEU A 465 -15.49 21.20 -9.41
N VAL A 466 -14.58 22.05 -8.96
CA VAL A 466 -14.78 22.99 -7.86
C VAL A 466 -14.78 24.37 -8.46
N HIS A 467 -15.90 25.07 -8.29
CA HIS A 467 -16.03 26.49 -8.60
C HIS A 467 -15.54 27.30 -7.41
N ILE A 468 -14.41 27.97 -7.58
CA ILE A 468 -13.81 28.85 -6.58
C ILE A 468 -14.15 30.29 -6.97
N VAL A 469 -14.75 31.03 -6.04
CA VAL A 469 -14.99 32.47 -6.16
C VAL A 469 -14.35 33.20 -5.01
N ASP A 470 -13.57 34.24 -5.30
CA ASP A 470 -12.95 35.08 -4.29
C ASP A 470 -13.79 36.32 -3.93
N GLN A 471 -13.41 37.04 -2.88
CA GLN A 471 -14.10 38.27 -2.44
C GLN A 471 -14.06 39.41 -3.47
N ARG A 472 -13.13 39.38 -4.43
CA ARG A 472 -12.98 40.37 -5.49
C ARG A 472 -13.78 39.99 -6.75
N GLY A 473 -14.50 38.86 -6.72
CA GLY A 473 -15.28 38.35 -7.84
C GLY A 473 -14.46 37.55 -8.86
N GLY A 474 -13.19 37.24 -8.57
CA GLY A 474 -12.40 36.30 -9.35
C GLY A 474 -13.05 34.92 -9.33
N SER A 475 -13.07 34.24 -10.46
CA SER A 475 -13.80 32.98 -10.66
C SER A 475 -12.91 31.96 -11.38
N LEU A 476 -12.76 30.78 -10.80
CA LEU A 476 -11.91 29.71 -11.30
C LEU A 476 -12.64 28.36 -11.20
N PHE A 477 -12.52 27.53 -12.24
CA PHE A 477 -13.02 26.16 -12.26
C PHE A 477 -11.84 25.19 -12.41
N VAL A 478 -11.69 24.31 -11.43
CA VAL A 478 -10.63 23.30 -11.38
C VAL A 478 -11.19 21.97 -10.93
N THR A 479 -10.50 20.87 -11.22
CA THR A 479 -10.87 19.57 -10.65
C THR A 479 -10.71 19.56 -9.12
N PRO A 480 -11.47 18.73 -8.36
CA PRO A 480 -11.42 18.66 -6.90
C PRO A 480 -10.01 18.56 -6.29
N ALA A 481 -9.15 17.82 -6.97
CA ALA A 481 -7.78 17.49 -6.62
C ALA A 481 -6.74 18.59 -6.93
N HIS A 482 -7.12 19.68 -7.62
CA HIS A 482 -6.15 20.65 -8.14
C HIS A 482 -5.50 21.49 -7.01
N PRO A 483 -4.17 21.72 -7.04
CA PRO A 483 -3.42 22.37 -5.97
C PRO A 483 -3.62 23.88 -5.96
N ILE A 484 -4.03 24.41 -4.81
CA ILE A 484 -4.24 25.84 -4.58
C ILE A 484 -3.36 26.29 -3.42
N PRO A 485 -2.39 27.21 -3.64
CA PRO A 485 -1.58 27.77 -2.56
C PRO A 485 -2.45 28.64 -1.64
N THR A 486 -2.39 28.38 -0.34
CA THR A 486 -3.12 29.14 0.68
C THR A 486 -2.22 29.54 1.84
N ALA A 487 -2.72 30.41 2.73
CA ALA A 487 -2.01 30.74 3.97
C ALA A 487 -1.83 29.54 4.92
N ARG A 488 -2.65 28.48 4.80
CA ARG A 488 -2.52 27.23 5.57
C ARG A 488 -1.60 26.20 4.88
N GLY A 489 -0.91 26.62 3.83
CA GLY A 489 -0.15 25.73 2.95
C GLY A 489 -0.89 25.45 1.65
N MET A 490 -0.33 24.54 0.86
CA MET A 490 -0.99 24.09 -0.37
C MET A 490 -2.17 23.19 0.00
N LEU A 491 -3.33 23.42 -0.60
CA LEU A 491 -4.54 22.61 -0.40
C LEU A 491 -5.06 22.11 -1.74
N GLU A 492 -5.78 20.99 -1.73
CA GLU A 492 -6.61 20.62 -2.87
C GLU A 492 -7.83 21.55 -2.95
N ALA A 493 -8.33 21.80 -4.16
CA ALA A 493 -9.49 22.66 -4.37
C ALA A 493 -10.72 22.23 -3.53
N ARG A 494 -10.97 20.92 -3.37
CA ARG A 494 -12.07 20.39 -2.54
C ARG A 494 -11.91 20.64 -1.04
N GLN A 495 -10.70 20.96 -0.58
CA GLN A 495 -10.42 21.25 0.83
C GLN A 495 -10.58 22.74 1.15
N LEU A 496 -10.71 23.61 0.14
CA LEU A 496 -10.93 25.04 0.33
C LEU A 496 -12.27 25.30 1.01
N ARG A 497 -12.26 26.25 1.94
CA ARG A 497 -13.44 26.71 2.67
C ARG A 497 -13.58 28.21 2.52
N ARG A 498 -14.81 28.71 2.68
CA ARG A 498 -15.05 30.15 2.78
C ARG A 498 -14.16 30.76 3.87
N GLY A 499 -13.48 31.85 3.52
CA GLY A 499 -12.55 32.55 4.41
C GLY A 499 -11.08 32.13 4.25
N ASP A 500 -10.77 31.01 3.58
CA ASP A 500 -9.38 30.65 3.29
C ASP A 500 -8.70 31.74 2.44
N THR A 501 -7.46 32.08 2.79
CA THR A 501 -6.66 33.06 2.04
C THR A 501 -5.98 32.40 0.86
N ILE A 502 -6.24 32.91 -0.35
CA ILE A 502 -5.60 32.50 -1.60
C ILE A 502 -4.81 33.67 -2.20
N TYR A 503 -3.92 33.38 -3.14
CA TYR A 503 -3.05 34.38 -3.76
C TYR A 503 -3.48 34.70 -5.19
N THR A 504 -3.47 35.99 -5.55
CA THR A 504 -3.85 36.51 -6.87
C THR A 504 -2.79 37.47 -7.39
N LEU A 505 -2.90 37.88 -8.66
CA LEU A 505 -2.04 38.94 -9.22
C LEU A 505 -2.12 40.26 -8.45
N ALA A 506 -3.25 40.54 -7.79
CA ALA A 506 -3.47 41.75 -7.00
C ALA A 506 -3.15 41.53 -5.50
N GLY A 507 -2.29 40.56 -5.18
CA GLY A 507 -1.99 40.15 -3.80
C GLY A 507 -2.95 39.09 -3.28
N SER A 508 -2.99 38.88 -1.95
CA SER A 508 -3.88 37.90 -1.34
C SER A 508 -5.34 38.39 -1.29
N THR A 509 -6.27 37.44 -1.27
CA THR A 509 -7.70 37.64 -1.05
C THR A 509 -8.27 36.42 -0.33
N THR A 510 -9.54 36.45 0.06
CA THR A 510 -10.19 35.30 0.70
C THR A 510 -11.21 34.63 -0.22
N VAL A 511 -11.36 33.32 -0.06
CA VAL A 511 -12.39 32.54 -0.73
C VAL A 511 -13.75 33.00 -0.22
N ARG A 512 -14.59 33.48 -1.13
CA ARG A 512 -16.01 33.75 -0.87
C ARG A 512 -16.81 32.45 -0.91
N GLU A 513 -16.48 31.60 -1.87
CA GLU A 513 -17.21 30.37 -2.19
C GLU A 513 -16.29 29.34 -2.83
N ALA A 514 -16.43 28.08 -2.43
CA ALA A 514 -15.82 26.92 -3.08
C ALA A 514 -16.90 25.83 -3.12
N LYS A 515 -17.43 25.54 -4.31
CA LYS A 515 -18.56 24.59 -4.47
C LYS A 515 -18.24 23.53 -5.50
N ALA A 516 -18.61 22.28 -5.20
CA ALA A 516 -18.60 21.21 -6.17
C ALA A 516 -19.65 21.47 -7.26
N GLU A 517 -19.27 21.26 -8.52
CA GLU A 517 -20.12 21.37 -9.70
C GLU A 517 -19.91 20.13 -10.57
N VAL A 518 -21.00 19.51 -11.01
CA VAL A 518 -20.97 18.36 -11.90
C VAL A 518 -21.43 18.78 -13.29
N ARG A 519 -20.65 18.43 -14.32
CA ARG A 519 -20.95 18.68 -15.74
C ARG A 519 -21.12 17.37 -16.48
N LYS A 520 -22.24 17.26 -17.22
CA LYS A 520 -22.56 16.12 -18.08
C LYS A 520 -22.97 16.63 -19.47
N PRO A 521 -22.33 16.18 -20.57
CA PRO A 521 -21.16 15.29 -20.60
C PRO A 521 -19.93 15.94 -19.95
N GLY A 522 -18.92 15.12 -19.64
CA GLY A 522 -17.64 15.60 -19.12
C GLY A 522 -17.01 16.66 -20.04
N VAL A 523 -16.24 17.57 -19.45
CA VAL A 523 -15.61 18.70 -20.14
C VAL A 523 -14.10 18.51 -20.25
N GLN A 524 -13.51 19.14 -21.26
CA GLN A 524 -12.06 19.16 -21.40
C GLN A 524 -11.41 19.99 -20.30
N VAL A 525 -10.33 19.46 -19.75
CA VAL A 525 -9.53 20.09 -18.72
C VAL A 525 -8.05 20.01 -19.10
N TYR A 526 -7.25 20.97 -18.66
CA TYR A 526 -5.84 21.12 -19.01
C TYR A 526 -4.97 21.40 -17.77
N ASN A 527 -3.70 21.05 -17.83
CA ASN A 527 -2.70 21.47 -16.86
C ASN A 527 -1.35 21.73 -17.54
N LEU A 528 -0.39 22.29 -16.81
CA LEU A 528 0.95 22.61 -17.30
C LEU A 528 1.99 21.87 -16.44
N ASP A 529 3.11 21.49 -17.05
CA ASP A 529 4.35 21.19 -16.33
C ASP A 529 5.32 22.34 -16.54
N LEU A 530 5.88 22.86 -15.44
CA LEU A 530 6.70 24.06 -15.46
C LEU A 530 8.15 23.76 -15.10
N GLU A 531 9.05 24.53 -15.72
CA GLU A 531 10.47 24.52 -15.43
C GLU A 531 11.05 25.94 -15.46
N GLN A 532 12.32 26.10 -15.07
CA GLN A 532 13.01 27.38 -15.18
C GLN A 532 13.19 27.77 -16.65
N THR A 533 13.33 29.06 -16.92
CA THR A 533 13.49 29.57 -18.31
C THR A 533 14.76 29.10 -19.00
N ASP A 534 15.77 28.64 -18.25
CA ASP A 534 17.00 28.03 -18.77
C ASP A 534 16.87 26.51 -18.96
N GLY A 535 15.67 25.94 -18.77
CA GLY A 535 15.38 24.52 -18.93
C GLY A 535 15.70 23.66 -17.72
N LYS A 536 16.13 24.25 -16.59
CA LYS A 536 16.44 23.48 -15.39
C LYS A 536 15.20 23.23 -14.52
N PRO A 537 15.15 22.13 -13.75
CA PRO A 537 14.12 21.94 -12.73
C PRO A 537 14.15 23.07 -11.70
N LEU A 538 12.99 23.42 -11.14
CA LEU A 538 12.93 24.33 -9.99
C LEU A 538 13.54 23.65 -8.75
N ALA A 539 14.32 24.41 -7.98
CA ALA A 539 14.94 23.91 -6.75
C ALA A 539 13.91 23.49 -5.69
N MET A 540 12.79 24.21 -5.63
CA MET A 540 11.71 23.98 -4.68
C MET A 540 10.45 23.56 -5.43
N PRO A 541 9.95 22.33 -5.24
CA PRO A 541 8.74 21.85 -5.92
C PRO A 541 7.50 22.73 -5.67
N GLN A 542 7.39 23.34 -4.47
CA GLN A 542 6.33 24.27 -4.11
C GLN A 542 6.34 25.61 -4.85
N ASP A 543 7.35 25.86 -5.67
CA ASP A 543 7.47 27.05 -6.50
C ASP A 543 6.90 26.83 -7.90
N ARG A 544 6.50 25.59 -8.22
CA ARG A 544 5.86 25.23 -9.49
C ARG A 544 4.40 25.67 -9.53
N VAL A 545 4.21 26.98 -9.63
CA VAL A 545 2.89 27.63 -9.61
C VAL A 545 2.77 28.64 -10.76
N PHE A 546 1.54 28.90 -11.20
CA PHE A 546 1.24 29.87 -12.25
C PHE A 546 -0.13 30.51 -12.01
N TYR A 547 -0.43 31.62 -12.71
CA TYR A 547 -1.72 32.29 -12.56
C TYR A 547 -2.75 31.83 -13.59
N ALA A 548 -3.83 31.23 -13.11
CA ALA A 548 -5.01 30.81 -13.88
C ALA A 548 -6.24 31.60 -13.42
N ALA A 549 -6.93 32.26 -14.35
CA ALA A 549 -8.01 33.22 -14.06
C ALA A 549 -7.62 34.29 -13.02
N GLY A 550 -6.34 34.64 -12.94
CA GLY A 550 -5.80 35.61 -11.96
C GLY A 550 -5.52 35.05 -10.57
N VAL A 551 -5.85 33.78 -10.30
CA VAL A 551 -5.55 33.06 -9.07
C VAL A 551 -4.28 32.22 -9.26
N LEU A 552 -3.42 32.20 -8.25
CA LEU A 552 -2.22 31.37 -8.25
C LEU A 552 -2.64 29.91 -8.02
N VAL A 553 -2.18 29.00 -8.86
CA VAL A 553 -2.47 27.56 -8.80
C VAL A 553 -1.18 26.77 -9.00
N GLY A 554 -1.12 25.54 -8.50
CA GLY A 554 0.02 24.65 -8.74
C GLY A 554 -0.05 24.01 -10.12
N ASP A 555 1.12 23.69 -10.66
CA ASP A 555 1.26 22.94 -11.90
C ASP A 555 0.97 21.43 -11.67
N ASN A 556 1.22 20.64 -12.70
CA ASN A 556 0.98 19.20 -12.66
C ASN A 556 1.92 18.46 -11.70
N GLU A 557 3.14 18.94 -11.52
CA GLU A 557 4.10 18.36 -10.58
C GLU A 557 3.85 18.80 -9.14
N MET A 558 3.30 19.99 -8.92
CA MET A 558 2.85 20.43 -7.59
C MET A 558 1.77 19.51 -7.00
N GLN A 559 0.99 18.81 -7.85
CA GLN A 559 0.07 17.77 -7.39
C GLN A 559 0.82 16.61 -6.70
N ALA A 560 1.96 16.18 -7.24
CA ALA A 560 2.82 15.17 -6.62
C ALA A 560 3.38 15.63 -5.27
N VAL A 561 3.71 16.92 -5.14
CA VAL A 561 4.17 17.49 -3.87
C VAL A 561 3.08 17.49 -2.80
N LEU A 562 1.83 17.77 -3.18
CA LEU A 562 0.68 17.66 -2.27
C LEU A 562 0.47 16.23 -1.78
N GLY A 563 0.55 15.26 -2.70
CA GLY A 563 0.52 13.84 -2.36
C GLY A 563 1.57 13.46 -1.31
N ARG A 564 2.79 14.03 -1.40
CA ARG A 564 3.88 13.80 -0.43
C ARG A 564 3.65 14.41 0.95
N LYS A 565 3.18 15.65 1.04
CA LYS A 565 2.97 16.31 2.36
C LYS A 565 1.89 15.65 3.22
N ALA A 566 0.96 14.93 2.58
CA ALA A 566 0.01 14.08 3.30
C ALA A 566 0.71 12.91 4.02
N LEU A 567 1.94 12.56 3.66
CA LEU A 567 2.74 11.47 4.25
C LEU A 567 3.69 11.96 5.36
N GLU A 568 4.09 13.24 5.36
CA GLU A 568 5.08 13.77 6.32
C GLU A 568 4.44 14.32 7.62
N ASN A 569 3.12 14.46 7.66
CA ASN A 569 2.37 14.94 8.84
C ASN A 569 1.65 13.80 9.60
N HIS A 570 2.00 12.57 9.27
CA HIS A 570 1.60 11.33 9.92
C HIS A 570 2.87 10.50 10.14
#